data_AF-A0A1X7DFJ8-F1
#
_entry.id   AF-A0A1X7DFJ8-F1
#
_cell.length_a   1.000
_cell.length_b   1.000
_cell.length_c   1.000
_cell.angle_alpha   90.00
_cell.angle_beta   90.00
_cell.angle_gamma   90.00
#
_symmetry.space_group_name_H-M   'P 1'
#
loop_
_entity.id
_entity.type
_entity.pdbx_description
1 polymer ?
#
loop_
_entity_poly.entity_id
_entity_poly.type
_entity_poly.pdbx_seq_one_letter_code
_entity_poly.pdbx_strand_id
1 'polypeptide(L)'
;MIDKDSAIETVMRKLKKIQVGDGLDLRTYKRDRSVVIMRTGEDSFTVIEDGFCKESFSVDFKGLKKILKKLVKVEFPRSNKIRVYEVGGDGVGPHPKM
;
A
#
# COMPACT_ATOMS: atom_id res chain seq x y z
N MET A 1 12.66 -2.77 5.03
CA MET A 1 11.63 -3.15 6.03
C MET A 1 11.34 -1.91 6.83
N ILE A 2 10.09 -1.45 6.87
CA ILE A 2 9.71 -0.19 7.52
C ILE A 2 8.85 -0.52 8.74
N ASP A 3 9.01 0.23 9.83
CA ASP A 3 8.13 0.11 10.99
C ASP A 3 6.69 0.45 10.62
N LYS A 4 5.69 -0.22 11.20
CA LYS A 4 4.29 0.00 10.85
C LYS A 4 3.85 1.46 10.98
N ASP A 5 4.38 2.20 11.95
CA ASP A 5 3.98 3.59 12.19
C ASP A 5 4.59 4.52 11.13
N SER A 6 5.87 4.32 10.82
CA SER A 6 6.59 5.05 9.75
C SER A 6 6.22 4.57 8.33
N ALA A 7 5.69 3.36 8.17
CA ALA A 7 5.31 2.79 6.88
C ALA A 7 4.17 3.58 6.28
N ILE A 8 3.17 3.97 7.08
CA ILE A 8 2.04 4.78 6.62
C ILE A 8 2.53 6.10 6.05
N GLU A 9 3.39 6.82 6.77
CA GLU A 9 3.91 8.10 6.28
C GLU A 9 4.79 7.93 5.04
N THR A 10 5.64 6.90 5.01
CA THR A 10 6.48 6.60 3.85
C THR A 10 5.65 6.28 2.61
N VAL A 11 4.61 5.47 2.76
CA VAL A 11 3.67 5.08 1.71
C VAL A 11 2.95 6.33 1.20
N MET A 12 2.42 7.19 2.07
CA MET A 12 1.79 8.44 1.64
C MET A 12 2.76 9.36 0.89
N ARG A 13 4.02 9.45 1.33
CA ARG A 13 5.05 10.25 0.66
C ARG A 13 5.37 9.69 -0.73
N LYS A 14 5.45 8.37 -0.87
CA LYS A 14 5.64 7.69 -2.16
C LYS A 14 4.42 7.86 -3.08
N LEU A 15 3.20 7.64 -2.57
CA LEU A 15 1.96 7.84 -3.32
C LEU A 15 1.81 9.26 -3.88
N LYS A 16 2.34 10.26 -3.18
CA LYS A 16 2.36 11.65 -3.66
C LYS A 16 3.33 11.87 -4.83
N LYS A 17 4.36 11.03 -4.95
CA LYS A 17 5.39 11.07 -6.00
C LYS A 17 5.07 10.20 -7.20
N ILE A 18 4.31 9.12 -7.02
CA ILE A 18 3.92 8.25 -8.14
C ILE A 18 2.84 8.92 -9.00
N GLN A 19 2.85 8.62 -10.29
CA GLN A 19 1.86 9.11 -11.25
C GLN A 19 0.57 8.29 -11.21
N VAL A 20 -0.47 8.78 -11.89
CA VAL A 20 -1.72 8.04 -12.06
C VAL A 20 -1.43 6.78 -12.89
N GLY A 21 -1.92 5.62 -12.46
CA GLY A 21 -1.62 4.30 -13.05
C GLY A 21 -0.57 3.51 -12.27
N ASP A 22 0.20 4.17 -11.41
CA ASP A 22 1.14 3.54 -10.48
C ASP A 22 0.53 3.34 -9.09
N GLY A 23 1.14 2.48 -8.30
CA GLY A 23 0.69 2.11 -6.97
C GLY A 23 1.79 1.59 -6.06
N LEU A 24 1.39 1.20 -4.86
CA LEU A 24 2.24 0.59 -3.84
C LEU A 24 1.59 -0.69 -3.33
N ASP A 25 2.35 -1.76 -3.24
CA ASP A 25 1.98 -3.02 -2.60
C ASP A 25 2.67 -3.11 -1.23
N LEU A 26 1.86 -3.17 -0.19
CA LEU A 26 2.30 -3.37 1.17
C LEU A 26 2.08 -4.83 1.52
N ARG A 27 3.14 -5.56 1.87
CA ARG A 27 3.05 -6.94 2.35
C ARG A 27 3.57 -7.11 3.76
N THR A 28 2.91 -8.01 4.48
CA THR A 28 3.42 -8.51 5.76
C THR A 28 4.64 -9.40 5.58
N TYR A 29 5.38 -9.55 6.67
CA TYR A 29 6.53 -10.47 6.72
C TYR A 29 6.15 -11.92 6.38
N LYS A 30 4.99 -12.39 6.86
CA LYS A 30 4.48 -13.74 6.56
C LYS A 30 3.94 -13.90 5.13
N ARG A 31 3.80 -12.81 4.36
CA ARG A 31 3.18 -12.77 3.01
C ARG A 31 1.75 -13.33 2.94
N ASP A 32 1.11 -13.52 4.08
CA ASP A 32 -0.27 -14.02 4.18
C ASP A 32 -1.31 -12.90 4.01
N ARG A 33 -0.86 -11.64 4.12
CA ARG A 33 -1.70 -10.44 4.03
C ARG A 33 -0.98 -9.34 3.24
N SER A 34 -1.72 -8.72 2.33
CA SER A 34 -1.28 -7.69 1.39
C SER A 34 -2.27 -6.53 1.36
N VAL A 35 -1.79 -5.31 1.22
CA VAL A 35 -2.61 -4.13 0.95
C VAL A 35 -2.00 -3.42 -0.25
N VAL A 36 -2.72 -3.36 -1.36
CA VAL A 36 -2.31 -2.68 -2.58
C VAL A 36 -3.02 -1.33 -2.66
N ILE A 37 -2.31 -0.28 -3.04
CA ILE A 37 -2.85 1.06 -3.18
C ILE A 37 -2.48 1.54 -4.59
N MET A 38 -3.47 1.73 -5.45
CA MET A 38 -3.28 2.24 -6.80
C MET A 38 -3.77 3.67 -6.90
N ARG A 39 -3.01 4.53 -7.58
CA ARG A 39 -3.45 5.88 -7.89
C ARG A 39 -4.27 5.84 -9.18
N THR A 40 -5.58 6.01 -9.05
CA THR A 40 -6.53 5.96 -10.18
C THR A 40 -6.88 7.34 -10.72
N GLY A 41 -6.58 8.41 -9.97
CA GLY A 41 -6.74 9.79 -10.42
C GLY A 41 -5.84 10.77 -9.69
N GLU A 42 -6.09 12.06 -9.87
CA GLU A 42 -5.28 13.13 -9.28
C GLU A 42 -5.37 13.11 -7.74
N ASP A 43 -6.59 12.97 -7.21
CA ASP A 43 -6.88 12.80 -5.78
C ASP A 43 -7.59 11.47 -5.47
N SER A 44 -7.73 10.58 -6.44
CA SER A 44 -8.42 9.28 -6.27
C SER A 44 -7.43 8.13 -6.16
N PHE A 45 -7.61 7.33 -5.11
CA PHE A 45 -6.78 6.17 -4.80
C PHE A 45 -7.69 4.97 -4.56
N THR A 46 -7.31 3.83 -5.13
CA THR A 46 -7.98 2.55 -4.90
C THR A 46 -7.12 1.73 -3.95
N VAL A 47 -7.68 1.38 -2.81
CA VAL A 47 -7.05 0.52 -1.82
C VAL A 47 -7.68 -0.85 -1.92
N ILE A 48 -6.86 -1.87 -2.09
CA ILE A 48 -7.26 -3.27 -2.21
C ILE A 48 -6.59 -3.98 -1.04
N GLU A 49 -7.37 -4.42 -0.06
CA GLU A 49 -6.89 -5.31 0.99
C GLU A 49 -7.06 -6.76 0.53
N ASP A 50 -6.00 -7.56 0.66
CA ASP A 50 -5.98 -9.00 0.43
C ASP A 50 -5.36 -9.65 1.66
N GLY A 51 -6.17 -9.76 2.72
CA GLY A 51 -5.74 -10.28 4.00
C GLY A 51 -6.89 -10.90 4.77
N PHE A 52 -7.41 -10.17 5.77
CA PHE A 52 -8.57 -10.66 6.53
C PHE A 52 -9.87 -10.52 5.73
N CYS A 53 -10.06 -9.37 5.10
CA CYS A 53 -11.08 -9.17 4.07
C CYS A 53 -10.40 -9.01 2.71
N LYS A 54 -11.14 -9.32 1.64
CA LYS A 54 -10.74 -9.12 0.25
C LYS A 54 -11.64 -8.07 -0.36
N GLU A 55 -11.37 -6.82 -0.02
CA GLU A 55 -12.24 -5.71 -0.39
C GLU A 55 -11.43 -4.57 -1.01
N SER A 56 -12.06 -3.85 -1.93
CA SER A 56 -11.45 -2.75 -2.66
C SER A 56 -12.27 -1.50 -2.48
N PHE A 57 -11.63 -0.41 -2.05
CA PHE A 57 -12.28 0.86 -1.77
C PHE A 57 -11.61 1.98 -2.56
N SER A 58 -12.43 2.83 -3.17
CA SER A 58 -11.96 4.08 -3.78
C SER A 58 -12.10 5.21 -2.78
N VAL A 59 -10.98 5.84 -2.44
CA VAL A 59 -10.85 6.84 -1.39
C VAL A 59 -9.97 7.98 -1.87
N ASP A 60 -10.19 9.17 -1.31
CA ASP A 60 -9.32 10.31 -1.56
C ASP A 60 -8.02 10.23 -0.73
N PHE A 61 -7.02 11.06 -1.05
CA PHE A 61 -5.75 11.09 -0.33
C PHE A 61 -5.90 11.29 1.19
N LYS A 62 -6.90 12.08 1.61
CA LYS A 62 -7.17 12.39 3.03
C LYS A 62 -7.80 11.17 3.73
N GLY A 63 -8.79 10.55 3.08
CA GLY A 63 -9.46 9.33 3.53
C GLY A 63 -8.51 8.14 3.60
N LEU A 64 -7.62 8.01 2.61
CA LEU A 64 -6.62 6.97 2.50
C LEU A 64 -5.77 6.84 3.77
N LYS A 65 -5.25 7.96 4.30
CA LYS A 65 -4.44 7.95 5.54
C LYS A 65 -5.18 7.28 6.70
N LYS A 66 -6.46 7.59 6.82
CA LYS A 66 -7.31 7.19 7.93
C LYS A 66 -7.67 5.71 7.82
N ILE A 67 -8.02 5.27 6.61
CA ILE A 67 -8.31 3.87 6.31
C ILE A 67 -7.04 3.04 6.45
N LEU A 68 -5.90 3.48 5.91
CA LEU A 68 -4.64 2.75 6.04
C LEU A 68 -4.23 2.59 7.51
N LYS A 69 -4.39 3.62 8.36
CA LYS A 69 -4.19 3.48 9.81
C LYS A 69 -5.10 2.43 10.46
N LYS A 70 -6.36 2.37 10.03
CA LYS A 70 -7.33 1.39 10.51
C LYS A 70 -6.98 -0.02 10.04
N LEU A 71 -6.71 -0.20 8.74
CA LEU A 71 -6.28 -1.46 8.13
C LEU A 71 -5.00 -1.97 8.79
N VAL A 72 -3.98 -1.14 8.94
CA VAL A 72 -2.73 -1.54 9.63
C VAL A 72 -2.98 -1.98 11.07
N LYS A 73 -3.92 -1.36 11.80
CA LYS A 73 -4.29 -1.82 13.14
C LYS A 73 -5.07 -3.15 13.14
N VAL A 74 -5.99 -3.32 12.20
CA VAL A 74 -6.90 -4.47 12.14
C VAL A 74 -6.22 -5.68 11.47
N GLU A 75 -5.59 -5.49 10.32
CA GLU A 75 -4.88 -6.53 9.55
C GLU A 75 -3.47 -6.81 10.07
N PHE A 76 -2.77 -5.83 10.66
CA PHE A 76 -1.40 -6.00 11.15
C PHE A 76 -1.25 -5.79 12.68
N PRO A 77 -2.09 -6.41 13.53
CA PRO A 77 -2.06 -6.15 14.97
C PRO A 77 -0.74 -6.56 15.62
N ARG A 78 -0.08 -7.60 15.09
CA ARG A 78 1.16 -8.20 15.62
C ARG A 78 2.39 -7.99 14.73
N SER A 79 2.23 -7.42 13.55
CA SER A 79 3.34 -7.20 12.61
C SER A 79 3.91 -5.80 12.81
N ASN A 80 5.16 -5.72 13.29
CA ASN A 80 5.85 -4.43 13.43
C ASN A 80 6.58 -4.00 12.15
N LYS A 81 6.86 -4.91 11.22
CA LYS A 81 7.61 -4.62 10.00
C LYS A 81 6.77 -4.89 8.74
N ILE A 82 6.65 -3.88 7.89
CA ILE A 82 5.95 -3.94 6.61
C ILE A 82 6.97 -3.84 5.47
N ARG A 83 6.74 -4.61 4.41
CA ARG A 83 7.46 -4.49 3.14
C ARG A 83 6.62 -3.68 2.18
N VAL A 84 7.20 -2.69 1.54
CA VAL A 84 6.53 -1.82 0.58
C VAL A 84 7.22 -2.00 -0.75
N TYR A 85 6.45 -2.34 -1.78
CA TYR A 85 6.87 -2.48 -3.17
C TYR A 85 6.15 -1.43 -3.99
N GLU A 86 6.83 -0.89 -5.01
CA GLU A 86 6.20 -0.04 -6.01
C GLU A 86 5.64 -0.93 -7.11
N VAL A 87 4.37 -0.71 -7.47
CA VAL A 87 3.67 -1.46 -8.51
C VAL A 87 3.26 -0.47 -9.58
N GLY A 88 4.02 -0.41 -10.66
CA GLY A 88 3.75 0.52 -11.76
C GLY A 88 3.01 -0.11 -12.92
N GLY A 89 2.17 0.70 -13.57
CA GLY A 89 1.44 0.33 -14.79
C GLY A 89 2.29 0.33 -16.05
N ASP A 90 3.55 0.78 -15.98
CA ASP A 90 4.48 0.73 -17.10
C ASP A 90 5.26 -0.60 -17.05
N GLY A 91 4.98 -1.46 -18.02
CA GLY A 91 5.74 -2.69 -18.22
C GLY A 91 7.23 -2.39 -18.36
N VAL A 92 8.06 -3.23 -17.70
CA VAL A 92 9.53 -3.31 -17.79
C VAL A 92 10.32 -2.44 -16.79
N GLY A 93 10.78 -3.09 -15.73
CA GLY A 93 11.94 -2.68 -14.93
C GLY A 93 12.30 -3.78 -13.92
N PRO A 94 13.55 -4.29 -13.89
CA PRO A 94 13.81 -5.68 -13.63
C PRO A 94 13.67 -6.03 -12.15
N HIS A 95 13.06 -7.18 -11.93
CA HIS A 95 13.45 -8.11 -10.87
C HIS A 95 14.99 -8.12 -10.76
N PRO A 96 15.64 -7.64 -9.68
CA PRO A 96 16.95 -8.15 -9.38
C PRO A 96 16.70 -9.58 -8.89
N LYS A 97 16.99 -10.55 -9.78
CA LYS A 97 17.30 -11.90 -9.37
C LYS A 97 18.41 -11.81 -8.32
N MET A 98 18.14 -12.25 -7.10
CA MET A 98 19.12 -12.90 -6.23
C MET A 98 18.38 -13.93 -5.38
#